data_AF-A0A967GS77-F1
#
_entry.id   AF-A0A967GS77-F1
#
_cell.length_a   1.000
_cell.length_b   1.000
_cell.length_c   1.000
_cell.angle_alpha   90.00
_cell.angle_beta   90.00
_cell.angle_gamma   90.00
#
_symmetry.space_group_name_H-M   'P 1'
#
loop_
_entity.id
_entity.type
_entity.pdbx_description
1 polymer ?
#
loop_
_entity_poly.entity_id
_entity_poly.type
_entity_poly.pdbx_seq_one_letter_code
_entity_poly.pdbx_strand_id
1 'polypeptide(L)'
;EGAVQGVHDPAIFKQDDTYYLFSTGHTNPGMAIRCSEDLVRWEFCSGVFFGLPRWTREEVPAVTNLWAPDISYFNGRYHLYYSV
;
A
#
# COMPACT_ATOMS: atom_id res chain seq x y z
N GLU A 1 -10.02 -14.83 3.21
CA GLU A 1 -10.84 -14.39 4.36
C GLU A 1 -10.20 -13.17 5.03
N GLY A 2 -10.97 -12.40 5.82
CA GLY A 2 -10.44 -11.25 6.56
C GLY A 2 -10.49 -9.94 5.77
N ALA A 3 -9.43 -9.13 5.84
CA ALA A 3 -9.36 -7.77 5.31
C ALA A 3 -9.24 -7.72 3.76
N VAL A 4 -10.18 -8.30 3.03
CA VAL A 4 -10.09 -8.53 1.57
C VAL A 4 -10.84 -7.52 0.70
N GLN A 5 -11.54 -6.55 1.29
CA GLN A 5 -12.27 -5.52 0.56
C GLN A 5 -11.42 -4.28 0.30
N GLY A 6 -11.71 -3.54 -0.78
CA GLY A 6 -11.00 -2.31 -1.13
C GLY A 6 -9.53 -2.56 -1.48
N VAL A 7 -9.26 -3.60 -2.27
CA VAL A 7 -7.92 -4.02 -2.71
C VAL A 7 -7.81 -3.76 -4.21
N HIS A 8 -7.73 -2.49 -4.59
CA HIS A 8 -7.50 -2.09 -5.98
C HIS A 8 -6.00 -2.02 -6.26
N ASP A 9 -5.59 -2.50 -7.43
CA ASP A 9 -4.23 -2.43 -7.94
C ASP A 9 -3.18 -2.98 -6.94
N PRO A 10 -3.28 -4.28 -6.54
CA PRO A 10 -2.42 -4.82 -5.50
C PRO A 10 -0.99 -5.09 -6.00
N ALA A 11 -0.02 -4.77 -5.14
CA ALA A 11 1.34 -5.30 -5.22
C ALA A 11 1.68 -6.06 -3.93
N ILE A 12 2.35 -7.20 -4.07
CA ILE A 12 2.69 -8.08 -2.94
C ILE A 12 4.20 -8.28 -2.87
N PHE A 13 4.76 -8.21 -1.66
CA PHE A 13 6.12 -8.64 -1.37
C PHE A 13 6.13 -9.62 -0.19
N LYS A 14 7.01 -10.63 -0.23
CA LYS A 14 7.21 -11.54 0.90
C LYS A 14 8.52 -11.21 1.62
N GLN A 15 8.45 -10.95 2.92
CA GLN A 15 9.62 -10.88 3.79
C GLN A 15 9.49 -11.98 4.84
N ASP A 16 10.49 -12.85 4.91
CA ASP A 16 10.50 -14.06 5.75
C ASP A 16 9.25 -14.92 5.52
N ASP A 17 8.41 -15.08 6.53
CA ASP A 17 7.17 -15.86 6.50
C ASP A 17 5.91 -15.01 6.31
N THR A 18 6.05 -13.69 6.11
CA THR A 18 4.92 -12.76 5.97
C THR A 18 4.85 -12.18 4.56
N TYR A 19 3.64 -12.21 3.98
CA TYR A 19 3.27 -11.49 2.77
C TYR A 19 2.68 -10.14 3.13
N TYR A 20 3.16 -9.09 2.47
CA TYR A 20 2.72 -7.71 2.59
C TYR A 20 2.06 -7.28 1.29
N LEU A 21 0.79 -6.91 1.34
CA LEU A 21 0.03 -6.40 0.22
C LEU A 21 -0.16 -4.89 0.37
N PHE A 22 0.20 -4.17 -0.68
CA PHE A 22 -0.03 -2.73 -0.86
C PHE A 22 -1.13 -2.55 -1.90
N SER A 23 -2.04 -1.60 -1.71
CA SER A 23 -3.12 -1.32 -2.66
C SER A 23 -3.41 0.17 -2.74
N THR A 24 -4.04 0.60 -3.83
CA THR A 24 -4.59 1.95 -3.98
C THR A 24 -5.37 2.36 -2.72
N GLY A 25 -5.12 3.57 -2.22
CA GLY A 25 -5.68 4.09 -0.97
C GLY A 25 -6.11 5.55 -1.09
N HIS A 26 -7.02 5.98 -0.21
CA HIS A 26 -7.67 7.29 -0.26
C HIS A 26 -7.13 8.21 0.85
N THR A 27 -7.97 8.55 1.82
CA THR A 27 -7.61 9.44 2.93
C THR A 27 -7.43 8.71 4.25
N ASN A 28 -8.01 7.51 4.40
CA ASN A 28 -7.82 6.68 5.58
C ASN A 28 -7.98 5.17 5.28
N PRO A 29 -6.87 4.42 5.11
CA PRO A 29 -5.50 4.91 5.00
C PRO A 29 -5.23 5.58 3.64
N GLY A 30 -4.16 6.38 3.59
CA GLY A 30 -3.61 6.91 2.34
C GLY A 30 -3.14 5.80 1.40
N MET A 31 -2.57 4.75 1.96
CA MET A 31 -2.24 3.49 1.28
C MET A 31 -2.14 2.38 2.32
N ALA A 32 -3.03 1.39 2.23
CA ALA A 32 -3.12 0.31 3.22
C ALA A 32 -2.00 -0.72 3.01
N ILE A 33 -1.52 -1.29 4.11
CA ILE A 33 -0.70 -2.49 4.14
C ILE A 33 -1.52 -3.60 4.79
N ARG A 34 -1.69 -4.71 4.07
CA ARG A 34 -2.31 -5.93 4.61
C ARG A 34 -1.26 -7.02 4.73
N CYS A 35 -1.35 -7.81 5.79
CA CYS A 35 -0.42 -8.90 6.07
C CYS A 35 -1.12 -10.25 6.01
N SER A 36 -0.38 -11.28 5.61
CA SER A 36 -0.84 -12.67 5.60
C SER A 36 0.35 -13.62 5.74
N GLU A 37 0.19 -14.74 6.42
CA GLU A 37 1.19 -15.82 6.48
C GLU A 37 0.94 -16.91 5.42
N ASP A 38 -0.29 -17.00 4.90
CA ASP A 38 -0.77 -18.12 4.09
C ASP A 38 -1.38 -17.73 2.72
N LEU A 39 -1.41 -16.43 2.39
CA LEU A 39 -2.09 -15.83 1.22
C LEU A 39 -3.62 -15.98 1.20
N VAL A 40 -4.22 -16.63 2.21
CA VAL A 40 -5.65 -16.92 2.29
C VAL A 40 -6.32 -15.99 3.31
N ARG A 41 -5.77 -15.88 4.51
CA ARG A 41 -6.26 -14.99 5.57
C ARG A 41 -5.43 -13.72 5.59
N TRP A 42 -6.13 -12.59 5.37
CA TRP A 42 -5.52 -11.28 5.33
C TRP A 42 -5.99 -10.43 6.51
N GLU A 43 -5.08 -9.66 7.09
CA GLU A 43 -5.38 -8.69 8.13
C GLU A 43 -4.87 -7.29 7.77
N PHE A 44 -5.52 -6.27 8.31
CA PHE A 44 -4.98 -4.92 8.23
C PHE A 44 -3.78 -4.82 9.16
N CYS A 45 -2.63 -4.48 8.59
CA CYS A 45 -1.34 -4.52 9.27
C CYS A 45 -0.88 -3.11 9.65
N SER A 46 -0.92 -2.19 8.68
CA SER A 46 -0.57 -0.77 8.87
C SER A 46 -1.02 0.06 7.64
N GLY A 47 -0.63 1.32 7.58
CA GLY A 47 -0.64 2.14 6.36
C GLY A 47 0.76 2.65 6.04
N VAL A 48 1.11 2.74 4.75
CA VAL A 48 2.32 3.46 4.30
C VAL A 48 2.18 4.94 4.66
N PHE A 49 0.98 5.47 4.40
CA PHE A 49 0.56 6.80 4.82
C PHE A 49 -0.83 6.73 5.47
N PHE A 50 -1.04 7.53 6.51
CA PHE A 50 -2.34 7.69 7.19
C PHE A 50 -3.13 8.90 6.66
N GLY A 51 -2.87 9.28 5.42
CA GLY A 51 -3.43 10.42 4.69
C GLY A 51 -2.59 10.72 3.45
N LEU A 52 -2.99 11.71 2.65
CA LEU A 52 -2.19 12.14 1.50
C LEU A 52 -1.00 12.98 1.98
N PRO A 53 0.25 12.66 1.57
CA PRO A 53 1.41 13.50 1.88
C PRO A 53 1.20 14.94 1.39
N ARG A 54 1.63 15.94 2.16
CA ARG A 54 1.33 17.35 1.86
C ARG A 54 1.72 17.78 0.44
N TRP A 55 2.90 17.36 -0.01
CA TRP A 55 3.44 17.74 -1.32
C TRP A 55 2.53 17.31 -2.48
N THR A 56 1.74 16.24 -2.33
CA THR A 56 0.90 15.75 -3.43
C THR A 56 -0.16 16.77 -3.82
N ARG A 57 -0.71 17.51 -2.85
CA ARG A 57 -1.67 18.59 -3.12
C ARG A 57 -1.00 19.88 -3.60
N GLU A 58 0.29 20.06 -3.33
CA GLU A 58 1.05 21.20 -3.82
C GLU A 58 1.34 21.03 -5.32
N GLU A 59 1.71 19.81 -5.74
CA GLU A 59 1.99 19.47 -7.15
C GLU A 59 0.73 19.11 -7.95
N VAL A 60 -0.22 18.40 -7.34
CA VAL A 60 -1.48 17.94 -7.96
C VAL A 60 -2.67 18.38 -7.08
N PRO A 61 -3.16 19.63 -7.21
CA PRO A 61 -4.15 20.19 -6.30
C PRO A 61 -5.46 19.41 -6.16
N ALA A 62 -5.85 18.65 -7.18
CA ALA A 62 -7.07 17.85 -7.21
C ALA A 62 -6.88 16.39 -6.74
N VAL A 63 -5.69 16.01 -6.23
CA VAL A 63 -5.42 14.63 -5.78
C VAL A 63 -6.35 14.22 -4.65
N THR A 64 -6.91 13.01 -4.74
CA THR A 64 -7.82 12.45 -3.72
C THR A 64 -7.39 11.07 -3.19
N ASN A 65 -6.37 10.46 -3.80
CA ASN A 65 -5.93 9.09 -3.54
C ASN A 65 -4.52 8.86 -4.11
N LEU A 66 -3.83 7.81 -3.64
CA LEU A 66 -2.52 7.34 -4.11
C LEU A 66 -2.71 5.99 -4.79
N TRP A 67 -2.24 5.84 -6.04
CA TRP A 67 -2.68 4.72 -6.89
C TRP A 67 -1.57 3.75 -7.22
N ALA A 68 -2.00 2.51 -7.50
CA ALA A 68 -1.23 1.48 -8.17
C ALA A 68 0.19 1.34 -7.61
N PRO A 69 0.32 1.01 -6.32
CA PRO A 69 1.63 0.79 -5.75
C PRO A 69 2.35 -0.35 -6.46
N ASP A 70 3.67 -0.25 -6.56
CA ASP A 70 4.55 -1.35 -6.94
C ASP A 70 5.77 -1.40 -6.00
N ILE A 71 6.18 -2.60 -5.63
CA ILE A 71 7.24 -2.79 -4.64
C ILE A 71 8.37 -3.66 -5.18
N SER A 72 9.60 -3.16 -5.00
CA SER A 72 10.82 -3.86 -5.37
C SER A 72 11.87 -3.75 -4.27
N TYR A 73 12.64 -4.81 -4.06
CA TYR A 73 13.76 -4.81 -3.13
C TYR A 73 15.09 -4.81 -3.90
N PHE A 74 15.89 -3.78 -3.69
CA PHE A 74 17.23 -3.67 -4.26
C PHE A 74 18.11 -2.76 -3.39
N ASN A 75 19.44 -2.94 -3.45
CA ASN A 75 20.41 -2.15 -2.69
C ASN A 75 20.11 -2.06 -1.18
N GLY A 76 19.64 -3.15 -0.58
CA GLY A 76 19.36 -3.23 0.86
C GLY A 76 18.09 -2.48 1.30
N ARG A 77 17.22 -2.07 0.36
CA ARG A 77 16.04 -1.24 0.65
C ARG A 77 14.81 -1.72 -0.11
N TYR A 78 13.66 -1.56 0.55
CA TYR A 78 12.35 -1.65 -0.06
C TYR A 78 12.01 -0.33 -0.73
N HIS A 79 11.70 -0.38 -2.02
CA HIS A 79 11.27 0.76 -2.80
C HIS A 79 9.82 0.54 -3.19
N LEU A 80 8.94 1.37 -2.62
CA LEU A 80 7.52 1.38 -2.94
C LEU A 80 7.22 2.61 -3.78
N TYR A 81 6.94 2.39 -5.06
CA TYR A 81 6.53 3.43 -5.99
C TYR A 81 5.01 3.48 -6.04
N TYR A 82 4.45 4.66 -6.34
CA TYR A 82 3.01 4.89 -6.45
C TYR A 82 2.75 6.10 -7.34
N SER A 83 1.51 6.25 -7.80
CA SER A 83 1.05 7.39 -8.60
C SER A 83 0.33 8.43 -7.74
N VAL A 84 0.49 9.69 -8.12
CA VAL A 84 -0.14 10.89 -7.53
C VAL A 84 -0.90 11.64 -8.61
#